data_AF-A0AAE9WA59-F1
#
_entry.id   AF-A0AAE9WA59-F1
#
_cell.length_a   1.000
_cell.length_b   1.000
_cell.length_c   1.000
_cell.angle_alpha   90.00
_cell.angle_beta   90.00
_cell.angle_gamma   90.00
#
_symmetry.space_group_name_H-M   'P 1'
#
loop_
_entity.id
_entity.type
_entity.pdbx_description
1 polymer ?
#
loop_
_entity_poly.entity_id
_entity_poly.type
_entity_poly.pdbx_seq_one_letter_code
_entity_poly.pdbx_strand_id
1 'polypeptide(L)'
;MPSRLTFKGDKKVHKKGKKSTKSLQSAVESQKNDPIWIDANTMEDLHGPLVLYQRLDTMVISLGIEEVQGSCVGIFLDPLSLEPDNTRQVFVASDMNGNVVLKSFLMKYLSAGKEGDLFSRREAIGAEEQWQLEYLHDGYWAWKSMSNNKYLECLLNENDTYVFRCTSDTVTFTSKWRVRVQTRFVKRPSTQNIKTSTVHSQQLEAMAGRPLSADEKKALKQASKDGSLHEALLDVRVSKKSDKYG
;
A
#
# COMPACT_ATOMS: atom_id res chain seq x y z
N MET A 1 44.65 24.41 -32.43
CA MET A 1 43.56 23.44 -32.69
C MET A 1 42.47 24.19 -33.46
N PRO A 2 42.22 23.90 -34.75
CA PRO A 2 41.26 24.66 -35.54
C PRO A 2 39.81 24.27 -35.19
N SER A 3 38.92 25.26 -35.13
CA SER A 3 37.50 25.06 -34.78
C SER A 3 36.71 24.50 -35.97
N ARG A 4 35.69 23.70 -35.64
CA ARG A 4 34.86 22.96 -36.60
C ARG A 4 34.00 23.92 -37.45
N LEU A 5 34.16 23.88 -38.79
CA LEU A 5 33.29 24.59 -39.73
C LEU A 5 31.89 23.97 -39.70
N THR A 6 30.88 24.77 -39.39
CA THR A 6 29.46 24.41 -39.46
C THR A 6 28.88 24.75 -40.83
N PHE A 7 28.15 23.80 -41.44
CA PHE A 7 27.51 23.98 -42.75
C PHE A 7 26.09 24.58 -42.61
N LYS A 8 25.63 25.26 -43.66
CA LYS A 8 24.26 25.80 -43.75
C LYS A 8 23.26 24.63 -43.75
N GLY A 9 22.66 24.37 -42.59
CA GLY A 9 21.68 23.30 -42.37
C GLY A 9 21.63 22.77 -40.94
N ASP A 10 22.67 23.01 -40.12
CA ASP A 10 22.72 22.50 -38.75
C ASP A 10 21.77 23.26 -37.79
N LYS A 11 20.85 22.53 -37.14
CA LYS A 11 19.93 23.07 -36.13
C LYS A 11 20.69 23.45 -34.84
N LYS A 12 20.50 24.69 -34.37
CA LYS A 12 21.09 25.22 -33.15
C LYS A 12 20.62 24.44 -31.91
N VAL A 13 21.56 23.82 -31.19
CA VAL A 13 21.30 23.19 -29.88
C VAL A 13 21.20 24.30 -28.81
N HIS A 14 20.02 24.47 -28.22
CA HIS A 14 19.82 25.37 -27.09
C HIS A 14 20.46 24.81 -25.82
N LYS A 15 21.44 25.52 -25.26
CA LYS A 15 22.02 25.25 -23.93
C LYS A 15 20.94 25.38 -22.86
N LYS A 16 20.56 24.28 -22.19
CA LYS A 16 19.71 24.30 -20.99
C LYS A 16 20.50 24.84 -19.79
N GLY A 17 20.01 25.91 -19.19
CA GLY A 17 20.56 26.54 -17.99
C GLY A 17 20.43 25.67 -16.72
N LYS A 18 21.44 25.77 -15.86
CA LYS A 18 21.63 25.11 -14.57
C LYS A 18 20.44 25.41 -13.62
N LYS A 19 19.72 24.38 -13.15
CA LYS A 19 18.73 24.45 -12.03
C LYS A 19 19.25 23.59 -10.87
N SER A 20 19.76 24.21 -9.80
CA SER A 20 20.33 23.50 -8.64
C SER A 20 19.53 23.60 -7.34
N THR A 21 18.26 24.02 -7.39
CA THR A 21 17.43 24.19 -6.17
C THR A 21 16.11 23.41 -6.20
N LYS A 22 15.84 22.63 -7.26
CA LYS A 22 14.60 21.84 -7.41
C LYS A 22 14.67 20.44 -6.80
N SER A 23 15.86 19.97 -6.42
CA SER A 23 16.09 18.59 -5.96
C SER A 23 15.69 18.33 -4.50
N LEU A 24 15.76 19.35 -3.65
CA LEU A 24 15.43 19.22 -2.22
C LEU A 24 13.91 19.23 -1.99
N GLN A 25 13.16 20.08 -2.69
CA GLN A 25 11.68 20.08 -2.60
C GLN A 25 11.08 18.81 -3.21
N SER A 26 11.63 18.31 -4.31
CA SER A 26 11.16 17.03 -4.89
C SER A 26 11.44 15.85 -3.96
N ALA A 27 12.54 15.86 -3.20
CA ALA A 27 12.87 14.79 -2.25
C ALA A 27 11.93 14.77 -1.02
N VAL A 28 11.49 15.94 -0.56
CA VAL A 28 10.55 16.08 0.56
C VAL A 28 9.10 15.77 0.11
N GLU A 29 8.73 16.10 -1.12
CA GLU A 29 7.42 15.71 -1.70
C GLU A 29 7.35 14.22 -2.06
N SER A 30 8.45 13.58 -2.45
CA SER A 30 8.49 12.12 -2.65
C SER A 30 8.30 11.37 -1.33
N GLN A 31 8.93 11.80 -0.23
CA GLN A 31 8.73 11.18 1.09
C GLN A 31 7.29 11.28 1.62
N LYS A 32 6.53 12.32 1.22
CA LYS A 32 5.11 12.46 1.57
C LYS A 32 4.17 11.59 0.72
N ASN A 33 4.64 11.09 -0.42
CA ASN A 33 3.87 10.29 -1.36
C ASN A 33 4.35 8.83 -1.46
N ASP A 34 5.33 8.43 -0.65
CA ASP A 34 5.79 7.05 -0.64
C ASP A 34 4.65 6.12 -0.21
N PRO A 35 4.38 5.05 -0.99
CA PRO A 35 3.27 4.17 -0.72
C PRO A 35 3.51 3.41 0.57
N ILE A 36 2.61 3.58 1.56
CA ILE A 36 2.64 2.82 2.81
C ILE A 36 2.04 1.42 2.56
N TRP A 37 2.77 0.36 2.90
CA TRP A 37 2.34 -1.03 2.72
C TRP A 37 1.87 -1.68 4.02
N ILE A 38 0.70 -2.32 3.99
CA ILE A 38 0.13 -3.06 5.13
C ILE A 38 -0.28 -4.47 4.73
N ASP A 39 -0.36 -5.39 5.69
CA ASP A 39 -0.87 -6.73 5.42
C ASP A 39 -2.39 -6.68 5.18
N ALA A 40 -2.85 -7.35 4.13
CA ALA A 40 -4.27 -7.52 3.82
C ALA A 40 -4.90 -8.55 4.76
N ASN A 41 -6.00 -8.18 5.41
CA ASN A 41 -6.71 -9.03 6.36
C ASN A 41 -8.12 -9.38 5.90
N THR A 42 -8.65 -8.67 4.91
CA THR A 42 -9.99 -8.92 4.36
C THR A 42 -9.95 -9.01 2.83
N MET A 43 -10.98 -9.62 2.24
CA MET A 43 -11.12 -9.72 0.78
C MET A 43 -11.20 -8.33 0.11
N GLU A 44 -11.74 -7.33 0.83
CA GLU A 44 -11.88 -5.96 0.32
C GLU A 44 -10.52 -5.23 0.21
N ASP A 45 -9.52 -5.67 0.97
CA ASP A 45 -8.17 -5.11 0.94
C ASP A 45 -7.40 -5.53 -0.31
N LEU A 46 -7.78 -6.64 -0.95
CA LEU A 46 -7.06 -7.31 -2.04
C LEU A 46 -7.36 -6.67 -3.41
N HIS A 47 -7.22 -5.35 -3.48
CA HIS A 47 -7.45 -4.56 -4.67
C HIS A 47 -6.33 -3.54 -4.87
N GLY A 48 -5.94 -3.33 -6.12
CA GLY A 48 -4.84 -2.43 -6.47
C GLY A 48 -3.47 -3.09 -6.28
N PRO A 49 -2.40 -2.30 -6.14
CA PRO A 49 -1.04 -2.81 -6.02
C PRO A 49 -0.84 -3.65 -4.75
N LEU A 50 -0.34 -4.87 -4.93
CA LEU A 50 -0.06 -5.84 -3.89
C LEU A 50 1.23 -6.63 -4.15
N VAL A 51 1.75 -7.26 -3.09
CA VAL A 51 2.91 -8.16 -3.11
C VAL A 51 2.52 -9.43 -2.37
N LEU A 52 2.72 -10.58 -2.99
CA LEU A 52 2.57 -11.88 -2.35
C LEU A 52 3.92 -12.31 -1.79
N TYR A 53 3.96 -12.69 -0.52
CA TYR A 53 5.19 -13.10 0.13
C TYR A 53 4.99 -14.25 1.12
N GLN A 54 6.09 -14.95 1.40
CA GLN A 54 6.21 -15.93 2.46
C GLN A 54 7.40 -15.60 3.34
N ARG A 55 7.21 -15.75 4.66
CA ARG A 55 8.32 -15.74 5.62
C ARG A 55 8.82 -17.16 5.77
N LEU A 56 10.09 -17.35 5.47
CA LEU A 56 10.85 -18.58 5.70
C LEU A 56 11.74 -18.36 6.94
N ASP A 57 12.50 -19.37 7.35
CA ASP A 57 13.20 -19.36 8.64
C ASP A 57 14.09 -18.13 8.86
N THR A 58 14.89 -17.76 7.85
CA THR A 58 15.86 -16.65 7.95
C THR A 58 15.63 -15.54 6.92
N MET A 59 14.66 -15.73 6.02
CA MET A 59 14.51 -14.91 4.83
C MET A 59 13.04 -14.73 4.46
N VAL A 60 12.74 -13.64 3.77
CA VAL A 60 11.40 -13.37 3.26
C VAL A 60 11.47 -13.39 1.75
N ILE A 61 10.63 -14.21 1.13
CA ILE A 61 10.57 -14.33 -0.31
C ILE A 61 9.24 -13.79 -0.83
N SER A 62 9.31 -13.00 -1.89
CA SER A 62 8.15 -12.56 -2.66
C SER A 62 8.07 -13.30 -3.99
N LEU A 63 6.83 -13.47 -4.47
CA LEU A 63 6.59 -13.82 -5.85
C LEU A 63 6.91 -12.61 -6.73
N GLY A 64 7.75 -12.80 -7.74
CA GLY A 64 8.02 -11.80 -8.76
C GLY A 64 8.01 -12.37 -10.17
N ILE A 65 8.12 -11.50 -11.15
CA ILE A 65 8.14 -11.86 -12.58
C ILE A 65 9.50 -11.51 -13.18
N GLU A 66 10.07 -12.43 -13.95
CA GLU A 66 11.26 -12.20 -14.78
C GLU A 66 10.89 -11.47 -16.07
N GLU A 67 11.74 -10.53 -16.49
CA GLU A 67 11.39 -9.53 -17.50
C GLU A 67 11.32 -10.08 -18.93
N VAL A 68 12.22 -11.00 -19.29
CA VAL A 68 12.38 -11.45 -20.68
C VAL A 68 11.35 -12.53 -21.02
N GLN A 69 11.23 -13.54 -20.17
CA GLN A 69 10.36 -14.69 -20.39
C GLN A 69 9.03 -14.55 -19.66
N GLY A 70 8.88 -13.60 -18.73
CA GLY A 70 7.66 -13.51 -17.92
C GLY A 70 7.48 -14.72 -16.99
N SER A 71 8.56 -15.46 -16.68
CA SER A 71 8.50 -16.60 -15.77
C SER A 71 8.43 -16.13 -14.33
N CYS A 72 7.76 -16.87 -13.46
CA CYS A 72 7.71 -16.55 -12.02
C CYS A 72 9.06 -16.86 -11.36
N VAL A 73 9.51 -15.95 -10.49
CA VAL A 73 10.79 -16.05 -9.78
C VAL A 73 10.66 -15.57 -8.35
N GLY A 74 11.57 -16.06 -7.51
CA GLY A 74 11.70 -15.64 -6.12
C GLY A 74 12.53 -14.37 -6.02
N ILE A 75 11.98 -13.34 -5.39
CA ILE A 75 12.74 -12.12 -5.09
C ILE A 75 12.69 -11.89 -3.59
N PHE A 76 13.85 -11.77 -2.94
CA PHE A 76 13.91 -11.54 -1.51
C PHE A 76 13.38 -10.16 -1.15
N LEU A 77 12.66 -10.09 -0.04
CA LEU A 77 12.25 -8.85 0.62
C LEU A 77 13.12 -8.65 1.86
N ASP A 78 13.36 -7.38 2.20
CA ASP A 78 13.93 -7.05 3.50
C ASP A 78 12.98 -7.51 4.62
N PRO A 79 13.42 -8.38 5.55
CA PRO A 79 12.54 -8.96 6.58
C PRO A 79 11.91 -7.93 7.54
N LEU A 80 12.52 -6.75 7.67
CA LEU A 80 12.07 -5.69 8.58
C LEU A 80 11.01 -4.80 7.94
N SER A 81 11.26 -4.27 6.75
CA SER A 81 10.32 -3.40 6.05
C SER A 81 9.17 -4.19 5.40
N LEU A 82 9.47 -5.34 4.80
CA LEU A 82 8.56 -6.11 3.94
C LEU A 82 7.99 -5.31 2.75
N GLU A 83 8.64 -4.21 2.39
CA GLU A 83 8.22 -3.37 1.27
C GLU A 83 8.93 -3.83 -0.02
N PRO A 84 8.24 -3.82 -1.16
CA PRO A 84 8.87 -4.18 -2.43
C PRO A 84 9.92 -3.14 -2.81
N ASP A 85 11.12 -3.60 -3.12
CA ASP A 85 12.22 -2.80 -3.65
C ASP A 85 12.21 -2.77 -5.18
N ASN A 86 11.45 -3.67 -5.81
CA ASN A 86 11.40 -3.84 -7.25
C ASN A 86 9.96 -3.96 -7.77
N THR A 87 9.67 -3.27 -8.87
CA THR A 87 8.36 -3.36 -9.55
C THR A 87 8.02 -4.77 -10.01
N ARG A 88 9.02 -5.63 -10.21
CA ARG A 88 8.87 -7.06 -10.54
C ARG A 88 8.11 -7.87 -9.48
N GLN A 89 8.10 -7.40 -8.23
CA GLN A 89 7.40 -8.04 -7.10
C GLN A 89 5.94 -7.57 -6.97
N VAL A 90 5.59 -6.48 -7.66
CA VAL A 90 4.30 -5.82 -7.49
C VAL A 90 3.34 -6.29 -8.58
N PHE A 91 2.17 -6.73 -8.14
CA PHE A 91 1.02 -7.04 -9.00
C PHE A 91 -0.11 -6.06 -8.72
N VAL A 92 -0.89 -5.71 -9.73
CA VAL A 92 -2.13 -4.97 -9.58
C VAL A 92 -3.28 -5.95 -9.58
N ALA A 93 -3.96 -6.08 -8.45
CA ALA A 93 -5.13 -6.92 -8.29
C ALA A 93 -6.42 -6.19 -8.66
N SER A 94 -7.33 -6.91 -9.32
CA SER A 94 -8.70 -6.46 -9.57
C SER A 94 -9.68 -7.61 -9.43
N ASP A 95 -10.89 -7.29 -8.96
CA ASP A 95 -12.01 -8.23 -8.91
C ASP A 95 -12.53 -8.54 -10.32
N MET A 96 -12.87 -9.80 -10.53
CA MET A 96 -13.48 -10.36 -11.72
C MET A 96 -14.57 -11.34 -11.30
N ASN A 97 -15.76 -10.81 -11.00
CA ASN A 97 -16.95 -11.60 -10.63
C ASN A 97 -16.68 -12.55 -9.44
N GLY A 98 -15.97 -12.08 -8.40
CA GLY A 98 -15.63 -12.87 -7.22
C GLY A 98 -14.31 -13.63 -7.31
N ASN A 99 -13.67 -13.69 -8.48
CA ASN A 99 -12.28 -14.12 -8.63
C ASN A 99 -11.36 -12.90 -8.69
N VAL A 100 -10.08 -13.09 -8.39
CA VAL A 100 -9.05 -12.05 -8.51
C VAL A 100 -8.21 -12.32 -9.74
N VAL A 101 -7.86 -11.25 -10.46
CA VAL A 101 -6.83 -11.29 -11.50
C VAL A 101 -5.66 -10.42 -11.09
N LEU A 102 -4.44 -10.87 -11.38
CA LEU A 102 -3.21 -10.20 -11.00
C LEU A 102 -2.45 -9.74 -12.24
N LYS A 103 -2.27 -8.43 -12.40
CA LYS A 103 -1.51 -7.85 -13.51
C LYS A 103 -0.10 -7.48 -13.07
N SER A 104 0.91 -8.05 -13.70
CA SER A 104 2.32 -7.77 -13.44
C SER A 104 2.79 -6.44 -14.06
N PHE A 105 4.02 -6.03 -13.73
CA PHE A 105 4.68 -4.87 -14.34
C PHE A 105 4.85 -4.97 -15.87
N LEU A 106 4.83 -6.19 -16.43
CA LEU A 106 4.86 -6.44 -17.88
C LEU A 106 3.52 -6.10 -18.57
N MET A 107 2.54 -5.58 -17.83
CA MET A 107 1.17 -5.35 -18.29
C MET A 107 0.44 -6.62 -18.75
N LYS A 108 0.91 -7.78 -18.27
CA LYS A 108 0.37 -9.12 -18.52
C LYS A 108 -0.12 -9.74 -17.21
N TYR A 109 -1.09 -10.63 -17.32
CA TYR A 109 -1.70 -11.28 -16.18
C TYR A 109 -0.89 -12.50 -15.74
N LEU A 110 -0.83 -12.71 -14.42
CA LEU A 110 -0.30 -13.93 -13.81
C LEU A 110 -1.23 -15.09 -14.13
N SER A 111 -0.71 -16.04 -14.89
CA SER A 111 -1.40 -17.22 -15.39
C SER A 111 -0.87 -18.47 -14.69
N ALA A 112 -1.77 -19.41 -14.40
CA ALA A 112 -1.46 -20.79 -14.05
C ALA A 112 -1.87 -21.71 -15.19
N GLY A 113 -0.88 -22.34 -15.81
CA GLY A 113 -1.09 -23.36 -16.83
C GLY A 113 -1.68 -24.63 -16.24
N LYS A 114 -2.20 -25.50 -17.11
CA LYS A 114 -2.87 -26.75 -16.71
C LYS A 114 -1.96 -27.69 -15.92
N GLU A 115 -0.68 -27.73 -16.26
CA GLU A 115 0.35 -28.56 -15.60
C GLU A 115 0.89 -27.92 -14.30
N GLY A 116 0.37 -26.73 -13.92
CA GLY A 116 0.77 -26.02 -12.72
C GLY A 116 1.98 -25.09 -12.88
N ASP A 117 2.41 -24.83 -14.12
CA ASP A 117 3.42 -23.82 -14.43
C ASP A 117 2.86 -22.40 -14.30
N LEU A 118 3.71 -21.47 -13.84
CA LEU A 118 3.32 -20.07 -13.60
C LEU A 118 4.11 -19.09 -14.45
N PHE A 119 3.39 -18.20 -15.11
CA PHE A 119 3.97 -17.22 -16.01
C PHE A 119 3.08 -15.98 -16.14
N SER A 120 3.64 -14.89 -16.65
CA SER A 120 2.94 -13.65 -16.95
C SER A 120 3.19 -13.27 -18.41
N ARG A 121 2.45 -13.92 -19.32
CA ARG A 121 2.65 -13.80 -20.78
C ARG A 121 1.43 -13.30 -21.52
N ARG A 122 0.24 -13.33 -20.92
CA ARG A 122 -1.04 -13.07 -21.58
C ARG A 122 -1.63 -11.73 -21.20
N GLU A 123 -2.16 -11.02 -22.19
CA GLU A 123 -2.84 -9.73 -22.00
C GLU A 123 -4.35 -9.88 -21.84
N ALA A 124 -4.91 -11.03 -22.24
CA ALA A 124 -6.31 -11.36 -22.09
C ALA A 124 -6.54 -12.19 -20.83
N ILE A 125 -7.70 -12.00 -20.19
CA ILE A 125 -8.12 -12.77 -19.02
C ILE A 125 -8.93 -13.97 -19.50
N GLY A 126 -8.39 -15.18 -19.29
CA GLY A 126 -9.10 -16.44 -19.41
C GLY A 126 -9.23 -17.13 -18.06
N ALA A 127 -9.41 -18.46 -18.07
CA ALA A 127 -9.48 -19.25 -16.84
C ALA A 127 -8.11 -19.38 -16.13
N GLU A 128 -7.01 -19.32 -16.89
CA GLU A 128 -5.65 -19.47 -16.35
C GLU A 128 -5.21 -18.23 -15.56
N GLU A 129 -5.78 -17.06 -15.85
CA GLU A 129 -5.46 -15.78 -15.20
C GLU A 129 -6.31 -15.48 -13.96
N GLN A 130 -7.29 -16.35 -13.66
CA GLN A 130 -8.24 -16.16 -12.58
C GLN A 130 -7.87 -16.97 -11.34
N TRP A 131 -7.95 -16.30 -10.20
CA TRP A 131 -7.55 -16.83 -8.90
C TRP A 131 -8.72 -16.73 -7.92
N GLN A 132 -9.09 -17.86 -7.34
CA GLN A 132 -10.01 -17.91 -6.21
C GLN A 132 -9.20 -17.82 -4.91
N LEU A 133 -9.55 -16.87 -4.05
CA LEU A 133 -8.84 -16.64 -2.79
C LEU A 133 -9.62 -17.23 -1.62
N GLU A 134 -8.86 -17.83 -0.71
CA GLU A 134 -9.37 -18.39 0.54
C GLU A 134 -8.62 -17.75 1.70
N TYR A 135 -9.35 -17.01 2.55
CA TYR A 135 -8.78 -16.52 3.81
C TYR A 135 -8.63 -17.69 4.77
N LEU A 136 -7.44 -17.87 5.32
CA LEU A 136 -7.16 -18.95 6.27
C LEU A 136 -7.33 -18.42 7.70
N HIS A 137 -6.23 -17.99 8.33
CA HIS A 137 -6.16 -17.39 9.65
C HIS A 137 -4.86 -16.58 9.74
N ASP A 138 -4.74 -15.70 10.74
CA ASP A 138 -3.52 -14.94 11.03
C ASP A 138 -2.93 -14.16 9.83
N GLY A 139 -3.81 -13.68 8.95
CA GLY A 139 -3.43 -12.92 7.75
C GLY A 139 -2.87 -13.77 6.61
N TYR A 140 -3.00 -15.10 6.70
CA TYR A 140 -2.63 -16.00 5.61
C TYR A 140 -3.78 -16.20 4.61
N TRP A 141 -3.38 -16.30 3.35
CA TRP A 141 -4.22 -16.47 2.17
C TRP A 141 -3.76 -17.69 1.39
N ALA A 142 -4.71 -18.47 0.89
CA ALA A 142 -4.48 -19.48 -0.12
C ALA A 142 -5.03 -18.98 -1.47
N TRP A 143 -4.24 -19.18 -2.53
CA TRP A 143 -4.59 -18.76 -3.89
C TRP A 143 -4.81 -20.00 -4.73
N LYS A 144 -6.04 -20.25 -5.14
CA LYS A 144 -6.43 -21.40 -5.96
C LYS A 144 -6.59 -20.97 -7.41
N SER A 145 -5.92 -21.65 -8.32
CA SER A 145 -6.08 -21.39 -9.75
C SER A 145 -7.42 -21.93 -10.25
N MET A 146 -8.12 -21.13 -11.04
CA MET A 146 -9.37 -21.54 -11.69
C MET A 146 -9.18 -22.48 -12.88
N SER A 147 -7.97 -22.56 -13.46
CA SER A 147 -7.71 -23.43 -14.63
C SER A 147 -7.49 -24.88 -14.25
N ASN A 148 -6.76 -25.14 -13.16
CA ASN A 148 -6.38 -26.48 -12.73
C ASN A 148 -6.87 -26.87 -11.32
N ASN A 149 -7.56 -25.96 -10.62
CA ASN A 149 -8.07 -26.15 -9.26
C ASN A 149 -7.01 -26.50 -8.21
N LYS A 150 -5.74 -26.12 -8.43
CA LYS A 150 -4.64 -26.32 -7.49
C LYS A 150 -4.25 -25.02 -6.80
N TYR A 151 -3.58 -25.14 -5.65
CA TYR A 151 -3.10 -24.01 -4.88
C TYR A 151 -1.70 -23.55 -5.32
N LEU A 152 -1.48 -22.24 -5.33
CA LEU A 152 -0.19 -21.60 -5.54
C LEU A 152 0.78 -21.95 -4.40
N GLU A 153 1.92 -22.52 -4.75
CA GLU A 153 2.96 -22.98 -3.84
C GLU A 153 4.29 -22.31 -4.13
N CYS A 154 5.07 -22.02 -3.08
CA CYS A 154 6.49 -21.73 -3.14
C CYS A 154 7.26 -22.97 -2.71
N LEU A 155 8.06 -23.55 -3.60
CA LEU A 155 8.81 -24.78 -3.38
C LEU A 155 10.31 -24.49 -3.47
N LEU A 156 11.10 -25.11 -2.61
CA LEU A 156 12.56 -25.07 -2.70
C LEU A 156 13.02 -26.21 -3.62
N ASN A 157 13.72 -25.87 -4.69
CA ASN A 157 14.36 -26.84 -5.57
C ASN A 157 15.74 -27.27 -5.02
N GLU A 158 16.28 -28.35 -5.57
CA GLU A 158 17.60 -28.92 -5.24
C GLU A 158 18.76 -27.92 -5.36
N ASN A 159 18.62 -26.89 -6.21
CA ASN A 159 19.64 -25.86 -6.43
C ASN A 159 19.50 -24.67 -5.47
N ASP A 160 18.82 -24.81 -4.34
CA ASP A 160 18.48 -23.73 -3.40
C ASP A 160 17.76 -22.53 -4.07
N THR A 161 17.04 -22.81 -5.14
CA THR A 161 16.22 -21.80 -5.84
C THR A 161 14.75 -22.05 -5.57
N TYR A 162 14.00 -20.98 -5.37
CA TYR A 162 12.57 -21.07 -5.15
C TYR A 162 11.82 -21.11 -6.47
N VAL A 163 10.96 -22.11 -6.62
CA VAL A 163 10.10 -22.31 -7.78
C VAL A 163 8.65 -22.25 -7.34
N PHE A 164 7.85 -21.58 -8.16
CA PHE A 164 6.45 -21.33 -7.89
C PHE A 164 5.63 -22.22 -8.81
N ARG A 165 4.67 -22.96 -8.25
CA ARG A 165 3.80 -23.88 -9.01
C ARG A 165 2.38 -23.88 -8.46
N CYS A 166 1.44 -24.40 -9.25
CA CYS A 166 0.08 -24.72 -8.82
C CYS A 166 -0.15 -26.23 -8.93
N THR A 167 0.31 -27.00 -7.94
CA THR A 167 0.29 -28.47 -7.99
C THR A 167 -0.51 -29.13 -6.88
N SER A 168 -0.57 -28.52 -5.68
CA SER A 168 -1.27 -29.11 -4.55
C SER A 168 -2.79 -29.00 -4.63
N ASP A 169 -3.48 -30.10 -4.32
CA ASP A 169 -4.94 -30.17 -4.15
C ASP A 169 -5.44 -29.57 -2.84
N THR A 170 -4.55 -29.43 -1.86
CA THR A 170 -4.89 -29.01 -0.50
C THR A 170 -4.02 -27.85 -0.05
N VAL A 171 -4.51 -27.05 0.89
CA VAL A 171 -3.70 -25.98 1.49
C VAL A 171 -2.59 -26.59 2.35
N THR A 172 -1.35 -26.45 1.91
CA THR A 172 -0.12 -26.89 2.58
C THR A 172 0.62 -25.69 3.18
N PHE A 173 1.73 -25.93 3.88
CA PHE A 173 2.56 -24.82 4.38
C PHE A 173 3.13 -23.97 3.24
N THR A 174 3.55 -24.61 2.15
CA THR A 174 4.09 -23.98 0.93
C THR A 174 3.06 -23.16 0.16
N SER A 175 1.76 -23.36 0.42
CA SER A 175 0.67 -22.61 -0.21
C SER A 175 0.07 -21.50 0.66
N LYS A 176 0.66 -21.20 1.82
CA LYS A 176 0.20 -20.12 2.71
C LYS A 176 0.93 -18.83 2.39
N TRP A 177 0.22 -17.86 1.84
CA TRP A 177 0.77 -16.56 1.46
C TRP A 177 0.32 -15.47 2.39
N ARG A 178 1.19 -14.50 2.65
CA ARG A 178 0.77 -13.19 3.14
C ARG A 178 0.76 -12.21 1.98
N VAL A 179 -0.06 -11.18 2.10
CA VAL A 179 -0.23 -10.20 1.04
C VAL A 179 -0.04 -8.80 1.61
N ARG A 180 0.95 -8.07 1.10
CA ARG A 180 1.10 -6.64 1.37
C ARG A 180 0.33 -5.85 0.32
N VAL A 181 -0.44 -4.86 0.74
CA VAL A 181 -1.23 -3.98 -0.12
C VAL A 181 -0.89 -2.52 0.16
N GLN A 182 -1.00 -1.67 -0.86
CA GLN A 182 -0.84 -0.23 -0.66
C GLN A 182 -2.04 0.37 0.08
N THR A 183 -1.77 1.01 1.22
CA THR A 183 -2.79 1.52 2.15
C THR A 183 -3.82 2.44 1.47
N ARG A 184 -3.42 3.22 0.46
CA ARG A 184 -4.31 4.13 -0.26
C ARG A 184 -5.45 3.44 -1.04
N PHE A 185 -5.32 2.14 -1.33
CA PHE A 185 -6.35 1.35 -2.01
C PHE A 185 -7.19 0.52 -1.05
N VAL A 186 -6.78 0.44 0.22
CA VAL A 186 -7.52 -0.27 1.25
C VAL A 186 -8.77 0.52 1.61
N LYS A 187 -9.92 -0.07 1.29
CA LYS A 187 -11.23 0.48 1.66
C LYS A 187 -11.46 0.20 3.13
N ARG A 188 -10.88 1.00 4.01
CA ARG A 188 -11.38 1.01 5.38
C ARG A 188 -12.80 1.58 5.31
N PRO A 189 -13.81 0.94 5.93
CA PRO A 189 -14.96 1.74 6.32
C PRO A 189 -14.33 2.89 7.09
N SER A 190 -14.60 4.12 6.68
CA SER A 190 -14.26 5.27 7.50
C SER A 190 -14.74 4.86 8.90
N THR A 191 -13.80 4.57 9.81
CA THR A 191 -14.01 4.88 11.22
C THR A 191 -14.63 6.22 11.12
N GLN A 192 -15.91 6.29 11.49
CA GLN A 192 -16.79 7.41 11.25
C GLN A 192 -15.89 8.63 11.24
N ASN A 193 -15.94 9.47 10.20
CA ASN A 193 -15.71 10.88 10.46
C ASN A 193 -16.46 11.10 11.77
N ILE A 194 -15.75 11.16 12.89
CA ILE A 194 -16.31 11.55 14.16
C ILE A 194 -16.66 12.95 13.73
N LYS A 195 -17.91 13.12 13.27
CA LYS A 195 -18.52 14.42 13.12
C LYS A 195 -18.26 14.95 14.49
N THR A 196 -17.26 15.81 14.61
CA THR A 196 -16.93 16.47 15.86
C THR A 196 -18.26 17.02 16.27
N SER A 197 -18.88 16.35 17.26
CA SER A 197 -20.29 16.56 17.57
C SER A 197 -20.39 18.05 17.77
N THR A 198 -21.16 18.75 16.94
CA THR A 198 -21.08 20.21 16.89
C THR A 198 -21.41 20.72 18.28
N VAL A 199 -20.37 21.11 19.03
CA VAL A 199 -20.53 21.36 20.47
C VAL A 199 -21.35 22.64 20.60
N HIS A 200 -22.53 22.51 21.17
CA HIS A 200 -23.43 23.64 21.31
C HIS A 200 -22.87 24.60 22.37
N SER A 201 -23.08 25.92 22.20
CA SER A 201 -22.54 26.92 23.13
C SER A 201 -22.98 26.67 24.58
N GLN A 202 -24.19 26.13 24.77
CA GLN A 202 -24.75 25.76 26.07
C GLN A 202 -24.05 24.54 26.70
N GLN A 203 -23.57 23.59 25.89
CA GLN A 203 -22.78 22.45 26.38
C GLN A 203 -21.41 22.90 26.85
N LEU A 204 -20.77 23.86 26.17
CA LEU A 204 -19.49 24.44 26.59
C LEU A 204 -19.62 25.16 27.94
N GLU A 205 -20.72 25.88 28.17
CA GLU A 205 -20.99 26.55 29.45
C GLU A 205 -21.26 25.56 30.58
N ALA A 206 -22.01 24.48 30.31
CA ALA A 206 -22.24 23.41 31.28
C ALA A 206 -20.91 22.70 31.64
N MET A 207 -20.06 22.43 30.66
CA MET A 207 -18.74 21.84 30.87
C MET A 207 -17.78 22.81 31.59
N ALA A 208 -17.85 24.10 31.31
CA ALA A 208 -17.07 25.11 32.00
C ALA A 208 -17.59 25.42 33.42
N GLY A 209 -18.84 25.06 33.74
CA GLY A 209 -19.49 25.35 35.01
C GLY A 209 -19.86 26.81 35.22
N ARG A 210 -19.88 27.62 34.14
CA ARG A 210 -20.19 29.06 34.18
C ARG A 210 -20.65 29.58 32.82
N PRO A 211 -21.35 30.72 32.76
CA PRO A 211 -21.54 31.44 31.50
C PRO A 211 -20.18 31.87 30.91
N LEU A 212 -20.06 31.71 29.59
CA LEU A 212 -18.84 31.99 28.82
C LEU A 212 -19.06 33.20 27.91
N SER A 213 -18.02 34.01 27.72
CA SER A 213 -18.05 35.14 26.77
C SER A 213 -18.09 34.64 25.31
N ALA A 214 -18.42 35.55 24.38
CA ALA A 214 -18.44 35.21 22.95
C ALA A 214 -17.06 34.75 22.44
N ASP A 215 -15.99 35.35 22.95
CA ASP A 215 -14.60 35.02 22.57
C ASP A 215 -14.16 33.67 23.15
N GLU A 216 -14.51 33.39 24.41
CA GLU A 216 -14.25 32.09 25.05
C GLU A 216 -14.98 30.95 24.33
N LYS A 217 -16.24 31.18 23.93
CA LYS A 217 -17.02 30.23 23.14
C LYS A 217 -16.38 29.97 21.77
N LYS A 218 -15.83 30.99 21.13
CA LYS A 218 -15.15 30.85 19.84
C LYS A 218 -13.84 30.06 19.98
N ALA A 219 -13.05 30.36 21.02
CA ALA A 219 -11.82 29.65 21.32
C ALA A 219 -12.07 28.17 21.65
N LEU A 220 -13.06 27.86 22.47
CA LEU A 220 -13.41 26.48 22.83
C LEU A 220 -14.00 25.69 21.65
N LYS A 221 -14.77 26.35 20.76
CA LYS A 221 -15.22 25.71 19.50
C LYS A 221 -14.05 25.40 18.56
N GLN A 222 -13.02 26.25 18.55
CA GLN A 222 -11.81 26.02 17.78
C GLN A 222 -10.98 24.88 18.39
N ALA A 223 -10.74 24.89 19.70
CA ALA A 223 -10.08 23.80 20.42
C ALA A 223 -10.82 22.46 20.29
N SER A 224 -12.16 22.48 20.17
CA SER A 224 -12.96 21.29 19.87
C SER A 224 -12.74 20.73 18.46
N LYS A 225 -12.41 21.57 17.48
CA LYS A 225 -12.05 21.14 16.12
C LYS A 225 -10.63 20.61 16.07
N ASP A 226 -9.74 21.22 16.86
CA ASP A 226 -8.31 20.92 16.89
C ASP A 226 -7.98 19.74 17.85
N GLY A 227 -8.98 19.21 18.57
CA GLY A 227 -8.85 18.03 19.45
C GLY A 227 -8.34 18.32 20.87
N SER A 228 -8.13 19.59 21.23
CA SER A 228 -7.58 20.05 22.51
C SER A 228 -8.63 20.66 23.47
N LEU A 229 -9.91 20.31 23.31
CA LEU A 229 -11.02 20.89 24.09
C LEU A 229 -10.83 20.77 25.62
N HIS A 230 -10.33 19.62 26.09
CA HIS A 230 -10.22 19.37 27.53
C HIS A 230 -9.16 20.28 28.18
N GLU A 231 -8.04 20.51 27.51
CA GLU A 231 -6.96 21.41 27.94
C GLU A 231 -7.46 22.85 27.99
N ALA A 232 -8.09 23.32 26.91
CA ALA A 232 -8.66 24.67 26.85
C ALA A 232 -9.75 24.91 27.91
N LEU A 233 -10.53 23.89 28.28
CA LEU A 233 -11.51 23.98 29.37
C LEU A 233 -10.84 24.13 30.75
N LEU A 234 -9.68 23.52 30.97
CA LEU A 234 -8.92 23.68 32.21
C LEU A 234 -8.40 25.12 32.33
N ASP A 235 -7.84 25.69 31.27
CA ASP A 235 -7.34 27.07 31.25
C ASP A 235 -8.45 28.09 31.56
N VAL A 236 -9.64 27.88 30.99
CA VAL A 236 -10.82 28.74 31.22
C VAL A 236 -11.35 28.64 32.67
N ARG A 237 -11.15 27.48 33.33
CA ARG A 237 -11.49 27.30 34.75
C ARG A 237 -10.43 27.88 35.69
N VAL A 238 -9.16 27.79 35.31
CA VAL A 238 -8.02 28.30 36.10
C VAL A 238 -7.94 29.83 36.03
N SER A 239 -8.20 30.43 34.87
CA SER A 239 -8.11 31.89 34.68
C SER A 239 -9.02 32.69 35.62
N LYS A 240 -10.14 32.11 36.08
CA LYS A 240 -11.06 32.74 37.04
C LYS A 240 -10.67 32.50 38.51
N LYS A 241 -9.72 31.59 38.78
CA LYS A 241 -9.23 31.27 40.12
C LYS A 241 -7.95 32.06 40.49
N SER A 242 -7.55 33.09 39.74
CA SER A 242 -6.41 33.91 40.16
C SER A 242 -6.76 34.75 41.40
N ASP A 243 -6.01 34.47 42.45
CA ASP A 243 -5.84 35.09 43.76
C ASP A 243 -6.68 36.29 44.16
N LYS A 244 -7.37 36.10 45.29
CA LYS A 244 -8.00 37.13 46.11
C LYS A 244 -7.15 37.46 47.36
N TYR A 245 -5.83 37.31 47.27
CA TYR A 245 -4.89 37.74 48.31
C TYR A 245 -3.74 38.54 47.68
N GLY A 246 -3.93 39.86 47.70
CA GLY A 246 -2.93 40.91 47.54
C GLY A 246 -3.45 42.12 48.30
#